data_AF-A0A812VP98-F1
#
_entry.id   AF-A0A812VP98-F1
#
_cell.length_a   1.000
_cell.length_b   1.000
_cell.length_c   1.000
_cell.angle_alpha   90.00
_cell.angle_beta   90.00
_cell.angle_gamma   90.00
#
_symmetry.space_group_name_H-M   'P 1'
#
loop_
_entity.id
_entity.type
_entity.pdbx_description
1 polymer ?
#
loop_
_entity_poly.entity_id
_entity_poly.type
_entity_poly.pdbx_seq_one_letter_code
_entity_poly.pdbx_strand_id
1 'polypeptide(L)'
;MDHRLASGHRTIPQYFERLSQQQNPCHLPVASLPVETGYNAVKSFDFSQLPANVEYVSDTPFTEMFLDMYTQFPTAKVILTTRPSLEWAKSRKKHGKTPPPVLRPCGLAAVEDYSDKDLAGMLDAYNELVRCVVPPGNLLEINLFKHGDKLTDTLSSFLNNRLLVQSGHEKHAKSKAKAKTAKKPSA
;
A
#
# COMPACT_ATOMS: atom_id res chain seq x y z
N MET A 1 36.00 -6.28 34.40
CA MET A 1 35.45 -6.56 33.06
C MET A 1 34.07 -5.95 33.03
N ASP A 2 33.95 -4.78 32.42
CA ASP A 2 32.82 -3.86 32.56
C ASP A 2 32.21 -3.67 31.16
N HIS A 3 31.08 -4.31 30.90
CA HIS A 3 30.38 -4.25 29.62
C HIS A 3 29.42 -3.05 29.62
N ARG A 4 29.92 -1.89 29.19
CA ARG A 4 29.06 -0.75 28.81
C ARG A 4 28.44 -1.01 27.44
N LEU A 5 27.14 -1.29 27.44
CA LEU A 5 26.30 -1.24 26.25
C LEU A 5 26.11 0.23 25.86
N ALA A 6 26.72 0.63 24.75
CA ALA A 6 26.47 1.92 24.13
C ALA A 6 25.09 1.92 23.47
N SER A 7 24.14 2.64 24.07
CA SER A 7 22.85 2.99 23.50
C SER A 7 23.05 4.01 22.38
N GLY A 8 23.28 3.50 21.17
CA GLY A 8 23.25 4.30 19.96
C GLY A 8 21.83 4.76 19.64
N HIS A 9 21.44 5.95 20.10
CA HIS A 9 20.28 6.68 19.60
C HIS A 9 20.47 6.93 18.10
N ARG A 10 19.85 6.10 17.26
CA ARG A 10 19.68 6.41 15.83
C ARG A 10 18.60 7.47 15.74
N THR A 11 19.02 8.69 15.46
CA THR A 11 18.13 9.76 15.00
C THR A 11 17.42 9.28 13.74
N ILE A 12 16.10 9.44 13.72
CA ILE A 12 15.28 9.29 12.50
C ILE A 12 15.90 10.23 11.46
N PRO A 13 16.40 9.76 10.31
CA PRO A 13 17.11 10.61 9.37
C PRO A 13 16.21 11.74 8.86
N GLN A 14 16.80 12.92 8.66
CA GLN A 14 16.24 14.14 8.04
C GLN A 14 15.59 13.94 6.64
N TYR A 15 15.50 12.70 6.16
CA TYR A 15 14.83 12.33 4.92
C TYR A 15 13.31 12.40 5.02
N PHE A 16 12.71 12.07 6.17
CA PHE A 16 11.27 12.23 6.35
C PHE A 16 10.90 13.72 6.28
N GLU A 17 11.77 14.58 6.81
CA GLU A 17 11.64 16.03 6.71
C GLU A 17 11.82 16.52 5.27
N ARG A 18 12.70 15.90 4.46
CA ARG A 18 12.87 16.29 3.05
C ARG A 18 11.73 15.81 2.13
N LEU A 19 11.12 14.66 2.37
CA LEU A 19 9.90 14.23 1.67
C LEU A 19 8.65 15.00 2.15
N SER A 20 8.65 15.46 3.41
CA SER A 20 7.66 16.40 3.95
C SER A 20 7.84 17.83 3.40
N GLN A 21 9.10 18.26 3.18
CA GLN A 21 9.46 19.59 2.66
C GLN A 21 9.55 19.66 1.13
N GLN A 22 9.66 18.54 0.41
CA GLN A 22 9.09 18.44 -0.92
C GLN A 22 7.59 18.58 -0.74
N GLN A 23 7.15 19.84 -0.68
CA GLN A 23 5.75 20.23 -0.61
C GLN A 23 5.01 19.28 -1.54
N ASN A 24 4.17 18.42 -0.95
CA ASN A 24 3.18 17.68 -1.72
C ASN A 24 2.55 18.74 -2.63
N PRO A 25 2.74 18.68 -3.96
CA PRO A 25 2.24 19.73 -4.85
C PRO A 25 0.70 19.87 -4.74
N CYS A 26 0.06 18.86 -4.14
CA CYS A 26 -1.35 18.82 -3.74
C CYS A 26 -1.72 19.71 -2.53
N HIS A 27 -0.77 20.15 -1.71
CA HIS A 27 -1.00 20.99 -0.52
C HIS A 27 -0.71 22.47 -0.74
N LEU A 28 -0.25 22.85 -1.94
CA LEU A 28 -0.12 24.25 -2.29
C LEU A 28 -1.51 24.87 -2.44
N PRO A 29 -1.70 26.14 -2.03
CA PRO A 29 -3.00 26.79 -2.13
C PRO A 29 -3.51 26.67 -3.56
N VAL A 30 -4.67 26.03 -3.68
CA VAL A 30 -5.37 25.60 -4.92
C VAL A 30 -5.50 26.73 -5.95
N ALA A 31 -5.30 27.98 -5.53
CA ALA A 31 -5.39 29.16 -6.37
C ALA A 31 -4.20 29.44 -7.32
N SER A 32 -3.09 28.68 -7.31
CA SER A 32 -1.92 29.11 -8.12
C SER A 32 -1.08 28.05 -8.83
N LEU A 33 -1.34 26.75 -8.67
CA LEU A 33 -0.66 25.74 -9.47
C LEU A 33 -1.63 25.02 -10.40
N PRO A 34 -1.30 24.87 -11.70
CA PRO A 34 -2.08 24.04 -12.61
C PRO A 34 -2.17 22.62 -12.03
N VAL A 35 -3.38 22.05 -11.96
CA VAL A 35 -3.62 20.65 -11.52
C VAL A 35 -2.68 19.65 -12.23
N GLU A 36 -2.27 19.99 -13.46
CA GLU A 36 -1.28 19.25 -14.25
C GLU A 36 0.09 19.09 -13.57
N THR A 37 0.55 20.03 -12.75
CA THR A 37 1.90 19.96 -12.15
C THR A 37 1.99 18.89 -11.06
N GLY A 38 0.93 18.73 -10.25
CA GLY A 38 0.91 17.72 -9.18
C GLY A 38 0.83 16.30 -9.74
N TYR A 39 -0.07 16.07 -10.69
CA TYR A 39 -0.21 14.77 -11.34
C TYR A 39 1.07 14.33 -12.07
N ASN A 40 1.70 15.25 -12.81
CA ASN A 40 2.92 14.95 -13.55
C ASN A 40 4.10 14.63 -12.61
N ALA A 41 4.21 15.33 -11.47
CA ALA A 41 5.24 15.04 -10.48
C ALA A 41 5.13 13.60 -9.95
N VAL A 42 3.93 13.17 -9.53
CA VAL A 42 3.69 11.82 -9.04
C VAL A 42 3.95 10.77 -10.13
N LYS A 43 3.46 11.02 -11.34
CA LYS A 43 3.65 10.11 -12.48
C LYS A 43 5.12 9.94 -12.85
N SER A 44 5.94 10.98 -12.68
CA SER A 44 7.38 10.95 -12.96
C SER A 44 8.24 10.43 -11.81
N PHE A 45 7.65 10.19 -10.63
CA PHE A 45 8.40 9.77 -9.47
C PHE A 45 8.78 8.28 -9.58
N ASP A 46 10.08 8.03 -9.55
CA ASP A 46 10.65 6.70 -9.55
C ASP A 46 10.78 6.20 -8.10
N PHE A 47 9.79 5.42 -7.63
CA PHE A 47 9.80 4.85 -6.29
C PHE A 47 10.92 3.81 -6.09
N SER A 48 11.54 3.31 -7.16
CA SER A 48 12.74 2.46 -7.05
C SER A 48 13.97 3.22 -6.54
N GLN A 49 13.93 4.57 -6.56
CA GLN A 49 15.01 5.42 -6.02
C GLN A 49 14.84 5.72 -4.52
N LEU A 50 13.86 5.11 -3.85
CA LEU A 50 13.82 5.15 -2.39
C LEU A 50 15.16 4.64 -1.82
N PRO A 51 15.70 5.27 -0.75
CA PRO A 51 16.96 4.84 -0.17
C PRO A 51 16.93 3.35 0.19
N ALA A 52 18.05 2.63 -0.04
CA ALA A 52 18.13 1.18 0.16
C ALA A 52 17.81 0.71 1.59
N ASN A 53 17.80 1.63 2.56
CA ASN A 53 17.45 1.37 3.95
C ASN A 53 15.96 1.64 4.27
N VAL A 54 15.13 1.93 3.26
CA VAL A 54 13.67 2.08 3.40
C VAL A 54 13.01 0.75 3.05
N GLU A 55 12.59 0.01 4.07
CA GLU A 55 11.95 -1.31 3.92
C GLU A 55 10.41 -1.23 3.97
N TYR A 56 9.87 -0.11 4.45
CA TYR A 56 8.45 0.10 4.69
C TYR A 56 8.06 1.57 4.52
N VAL A 57 6.87 1.79 3.98
CA VAL A 57 6.21 3.10 3.87
C VAL A 57 4.77 2.99 4.35
N SER A 58 4.20 4.10 4.81
CA SER A 58 2.86 4.15 5.38
C SER A 58 2.32 5.57 5.35
N ASP A 59 1.00 5.69 5.52
CA ASP A 59 0.29 6.95 5.70
C ASP A 59 0.36 7.84 4.44
N THR A 60 -0.13 9.08 4.54
CA THR A 60 -0.04 10.08 3.47
C THR A 60 1.42 10.52 3.26
N PRO A 61 1.93 10.59 2.01
CA PRO A 61 1.21 10.49 0.74
C PRO A 61 1.21 9.09 0.08
N PHE A 62 1.82 8.08 0.73
CA PHE A 62 2.04 6.77 0.12
C PHE A 62 0.75 5.96 -0.07
N THR A 63 -0.23 6.16 0.81
CA THR A 63 -1.55 5.50 0.70
C THR A 63 -2.27 5.94 -0.57
N GLU A 64 -2.21 7.22 -0.89
CA GLU A 64 -2.80 7.83 -2.07
C GLU A 64 -2.06 7.47 -3.37
N MET A 65 -0.81 7.02 -3.25
CA MET A 65 0.07 6.57 -4.33
C MET A 65 0.17 5.05 -4.41
N PHE A 66 -0.73 4.31 -3.75
CA PHE A 66 -0.64 2.86 -3.61
C PHE A 66 -0.38 2.12 -4.94
N LEU A 67 -1.11 2.43 -6.01
CA LEU A 67 -0.89 1.77 -7.31
C LEU A 67 0.45 2.11 -7.94
N ASP A 68 0.91 3.36 -7.82
CA ASP A 68 2.20 3.79 -8.36
C ASP A 68 3.35 3.05 -7.67
N MET A 69 3.24 2.86 -6.36
CA MET A 69 4.21 2.08 -5.59
C MET A 69 4.12 0.59 -5.91
N TYR A 70 2.91 0.03 -5.87
CA TYR A 70 2.72 -1.42 -6.00
C TYR A 70 3.12 -1.95 -7.38
N THR A 71 2.96 -1.14 -8.43
CA THR A 71 3.42 -1.49 -9.78
C THR A 71 4.94 -1.56 -9.90
N GLN A 72 5.69 -0.81 -9.08
CA GLN A 72 7.16 -0.87 -9.04
C GLN A 72 7.68 -1.94 -8.08
N PHE A 73 6.87 -2.36 -7.11
CA PHE A 73 7.20 -3.42 -6.15
C PHE A 73 6.11 -4.52 -6.09
N PRO A 74 5.86 -5.27 -7.18
CA PRO A 74 4.75 -6.23 -7.25
C PRO A 74 4.89 -7.43 -6.29
N THR A 75 6.10 -7.66 -5.75
CA THR A 75 6.36 -8.69 -4.74
C THR A 75 6.25 -8.16 -3.31
N ALA A 76 5.92 -6.88 -3.12
CA ALA A 76 5.77 -6.30 -1.79
C ALA A 76 4.60 -6.93 -1.03
N LYS A 77 4.79 -7.02 0.29
CA LYS A 77 3.71 -7.31 1.22
C LYS A 77 2.97 -6.02 1.54
N VAL A 78 1.64 -6.09 1.54
CA VAL A 78 0.75 -4.96 1.81
C VAL A 78 -0.01 -5.25 3.09
N ILE A 79 0.04 -4.29 4.01
CA ILE A 79 -0.76 -4.31 5.23
C ILE A 79 -1.90 -3.33 5.02
N LEU A 80 -3.12 -3.84 4.90
CA LEU A 80 -4.33 -3.04 4.76
C LEU A 80 -4.97 -2.85 6.13
N THR A 81 -4.79 -1.67 6.72
CA THR A 81 -5.41 -1.33 8.00
C THR A 81 -6.85 -0.88 7.77
N THR A 82 -7.83 -1.58 8.35
CA THR A 82 -9.25 -1.29 8.15
C THR A 82 -9.94 -0.78 9.41
N ARG A 83 -11.05 -0.09 9.20
CA ARG A 83 -11.98 0.40 10.22
C ARG A 83 -13.38 0.43 9.59
N PRO A 84 -14.49 0.24 10.34
CA PRO A 84 -15.82 0.46 9.78
C PRO A 84 -15.90 1.84 9.11
N SER A 85 -16.28 1.87 7.84
CA SER A 85 -16.08 3.04 6.96
C SER A 85 -16.83 4.29 7.44
N LEU A 86 -18.04 4.11 7.98
CA LEU A 86 -18.80 5.21 8.57
C LEU A 86 -18.16 5.76 9.87
N GLU A 87 -17.56 4.90 10.69
CA GLU A 87 -16.83 5.35 11.88
C GLU A 87 -15.54 6.07 11.49
N TRP A 88 -14.86 5.58 10.45
CA TRP A 88 -13.69 6.24 9.87
C TRP A 88 -14.05 7.63 9.36
N ALA A 89 -15.13 7.77 8.57
CA ALA A 89 -15.56 9.05 8.00
C ALA A 89 -15.81 10.10 9.10
N LYS A 90 -16.61 9.74 10.12
CA LYS A 90 -16.88 10.60 11.29
C LYS A 90 -15.60 10.99 12.04
N SER A 91 -14.65 10.07 12.17
CA SER A 91 -13.36 10.33 12.80
C SER A 91 -12.49 11.26 11.95
N ARG A 92 -12.46 11.04 10.64
CA ARG A 92 -11.59 11.75 9.70
C ARG A 92 -12.03 13.20 9.50
N LYS A 93 -13.33 13.50 9.57
CA LYS A 93 -13.83 14.89 9.51
C LYS A 93 -13.29 15.82 10.58
N LYS A 94 -12.81 15.29 11.71
CA LYS A 94 -12.10 16.08 12.72
C LYS A 94 -10.76 16.64 12.20
N HIS A 95 -10.27 16.10 11.08
CA HIS A 95 -9.07 16.51 10.36
C HIS A 95 -9.46 17.16 9.02
N GLY A 96 -10.35 18.15 9.06
CA GLY A 96 -11.11 18.66 7.92
C GLY A 96 -10.35 18.99 6.64
N LYS A 97 -9.09 19.43 6.74
CA LYS A 97 -8.21 19.81 5.61
C LYS A 97 -7.42 18.64 4.98
N THR A 98 -7.70 17.40 5.37
CA THR A 98 -7.02 16.21 4.80
C THR A 98 -7.68 15.78 3.49
N PRO A 99 -6.95 15.09 2.59
CA PRO A 99 -7.53 14.58 1.36
C PRO A 99 -8.53 13.43 1.62
N PRO A 100 -9.52 13.22 0.73
CA PRO A 100 -10.40 12.05 0.79
C PRO A 100 -9.63 10.75 0.50
N PRO A 101 -10.17 9.57 0.87
CA PRO A 101 -9.46 8.29 0.78
C PRO A 101 -9.53 7.73 -0.65
N VAL A 102 -8.92 8.46 -1.59
CA VAL A 102 -8.91 8.13 -3.01
C VAL A 102 -7.50 8.17 -3.54
N LEU A 103 -7.26 7.44 -4.64
CA LEU A 103 -5.96 7.47 -5.30
C LEU A 103 -5.72 8.83 -5.93
N ARG A 104 -4.50 9.36 -5.73
CA ARG A 104 -4.03 10.63 -6.29
C ARG A 104 -5.07 11.76 -6.15
N PRO A 105 -5.37 12.26 -4.94
CA PRO A 105 -6.44 13.23 -4.66
C PRO A 105 -6.17 14.65 -5.19
N CYS A 106 -5.40 14.81 -6.27
CA CYS A 106 -5.01 16.09 -6.83
C CYS A 106 -6.26 16.89 -7.27
N GLY A 107 -6.40 18.12 -6.76
CA GLY A 107 -7.51 19.00 -7.10
C GLY A 107 -8.87 18.60 -6.52
N LEU A 108 -8.91 17.60 -5.62
CA LEU A 108 -10.12 17.25 -4.91
C LEU A 108 -10.33 18.14 -3.69
N ALA A 109 -11.59 18.35 -3.36
CA ALA A 109 -12.01 19.02 -2.13
C ALA A 109 -11.50 18.27 -0.89
N ALA A 110 -11.45 18.92 0.26
CA ALA A 110 -10.98 18.31 1.49
C ALA A 110 -12.08 17.41 2.10
N VAL A 111 -11.72 16.56 3.07
CA VAL A 111 -12.71 15.64 3.70
C VAL A 111 -13.91 16.35 4.33
N GLU A 112 -13.76 17.62 4.74
CA GLU A 112 -14.87 18.43 5.26
C GLU A 112 -15.95 18.75 4.22
N ASP A 113 -15.61 18.71 2.94
CA ASP A 113 -16.51 19.07 1.82
C ASP A 113 -17.41 17.90 1.36
N TYR A 114 -17.25 16.69 1.94
CA TYR A 114 -18.01 15.50 1.56
C TYR A 114 -18.95 15.03 2.68
N SER A 115 -20.04 14.34 2.32
CA SER A 115 -20.90 13.70 3.32
C SER A 115 -20.20 12.50 3.97
N ASP A 116 -20.61 12.11 5.19
CA ASP A 116 -20.04 10.93 5.86
C ASP A 116 -20.26 9.66 5.02
N LYS A 117 -21.37 9.59 4.30
CA LYS A 117 -21.73 8.46 3.43
C LYS A 117 -20.81 8.40 2.21
N ASP A 118 -20.50 9.55 1.60
CA ASP A 118 -19.60 9.60 0.44
C ASP A 118 -18.18 9.19 0.85
N LEU A 119 -17.67 9.74 1.96
CA LEU A 119 -16.37 9.37 2.52
C LEU A 119 -16.28 7.88 2.87
N ALA A 120 -17.34 7.33 3.46
CA ALA A 120 -17.40 5.90 3.77
C ALA A 120 -17.36 5.06 2.48
N GLY A 121 -18.15 5.42 1.47
CA GLY A 121 -18.15 4.75 0.17
C GLY A 121 -16.80 4.83 -0.55
N MET A 122 -16.11 5.97 -0.48
CA MET A 122 -14.76 6.12 -1.03
C MET A 122 -13.76 5.21 -0.32
N LEU A 123 -13.81 5.11 1.02
CA LEU A 123 -12.94 4.22 1.78
C LEU A 123 -13.21 2.74 1.43
N ASP A 124 -14.49 2.36 1.32
CA ASP A 124 -14.86 1.00 0.95
C ASP A 124 -14.36 0.66 -0.45
N ALA A 125 -14.52 1.56 -1.42
CA ALA A 125 -13.97 1.40 -2.78
C ALA A 125 -12.44 1.29 -2.79
N TYR A 126 -11.74 2.10 -2.00
CA TYR A 126 -10.28 2.00 -1.85
C TYR A 126 -9.84 0.65 -1.29
N ASN A 127 -10.51 0.17 -0.23
CA ASN A 127 -10.19 -1.13 0.37
C ASN A 127 -10.44 -2.29 -0.60
N GLU A 128 -11.56 -2.27 -1.33
CA GLU A 128 -11.87 -3.26 -2.37
C GLU A 128 -10.83 -3.26 -3.49
N LEU A 129 -10.34 -2.09 -3.90
CA LEU A 129 -9.26 -2.00 -4.88
C LEU A 129 -7.98 -2.67 -4.37
N VAL A 130 -7.57 -2.43 -3.13
CA VAL A 130 -6.38 -3.09 -2.54
C VAL A 130 -6.56 -4.60 -2.50
N ARG A 131 -7.74 -5.09 -2.06
CA ARG A 131 -8.06 -6.53 -2.06
C ARG A 131 -8.03 -7.15 -3.45
N CYS A 132 -8.45 -6.40 -4.46
CA CYS A 132 -8.47 -6.86 -5.85
C CYS A 132 -7.06 -6.96 -6.45
N VAL A 133 -6.19 -5.98 -6.17
CA VAL A 133 -4.88 -5.85 -6.81
C VAL A 133 -3.80 -6.70 -6.11
N VAL A 134 -3.85 -6.84 -4.79
CA VAL A 134 -2.83 -7.55 -4.02
C VAL A 134 -3.17 -9.04 -3.94
N PRO A 135 -2.26 -9.95 -4.35
CA PRO A 135 -2.46 -11.38 -4.17
C PRO A 135 -2.69 -11.73 -2.69
N PRO A 136 -3.59 -12.68 -2.36
CA PRO A 136 -3.94 -12.98 -0.97
C PRO A 136 -2.75 -13.33 -0.05
N GLY A 137 -1.70 -13.97 -0.58
CA GLY A 137 -0.51 -14.28 0.20
C GLY A 137 0.35 -13.05 0.56
N ASN A 138 0.20 -11.96 -0.20
CA ASN A 138 0.90 -10.69 -0.01
C ASN A 138 0.04 -9.65 0.71
N LEU A 139 -1.19 -9.99 1.10
CA LEU A 139 -2.11 -9.07 1.77
C LEU A 139 -2.36 -9.51 3.21
N LEU A 140 -2.08 -8.64 4.16
CA LEU A 140 -2.57 -8.74 5.53
C LEU A 140 -3.59 -7.64 5.77
N GLU A 141 -4.87 -8.01 5.92
CA GLU A 141 -5.90 -7.08 6.36
C GLU A 141 -6.05 -7.13 7.88
N ILE A 142 -6.02 -5.97 8.53
CA ILE A 142 -6.16 -5.88 9.98
C ILE A 142 -6.97 -4.67 10.44
N ASN A 143 -7.94 -4.91 11.33
CA ASN A 143 -8.65 -3.85 12.01
C ASN A 143 -7.90 -3.43 13.29
N LEU A 144 -7.10 -2.37 13.20
CA LEU A 144 -6.28 -1.86 14.32
C LEU A 144 -7.10 -1.41 15.53
N PHE A 145 -8.41 -1.15 15.36
CA PHE A 145 -9.29 -0.69 16.43
C PHE A 145 -9.99 -1.82 17.18
N LYS A 146 -9.83 -3.08 16.71
CA LYS A 146 -10.46 -4.26 17.33
C LYS A 146 -9.45 -5.31 17.81
N HIS A 147 -8.19 -5.24 17.41
CA HIS A 147 -7.16 -6.25 17.72
C HIS A 147 -5.99 -5.67 18.53
N GLY A 148 -6.14 -5.59 19.86
CA GLY A 148 -5.08 -5.07 20.75
C GLY A 148 -3.94 -6.06 21.01
N ASP A 149 -4.27 -7.31 21.37
CA ASP A 149 -3.28 -8.17 22.04
C ASP A 149 -2.45 -9.06 21.10
N LYS A 150 -2.83 -9.17 19.82
CA LYS A 150 -2.21 -10.11 18.85
C LYS A 150 -1.58 -9.45 17.63
N LEU A 151 -1.50 -8.12 17.63
CA LEU A 151 -1.01 -7.36 16.47
C LEU A 151 0.44 -7.73 16.13
N THR A 152 1.32 -7.76 17.12
CA THR A 152 2.75 -8.06 16.93
C THR A 152 2.97 -9.47 16.38
N ASP A 153 2.29 -10.46 16.94
CA ASP A 153 2.41 -11.85 16.48
C ASP A 153 1.89 -12.03 15.06
N THR A 154 0.76 -11.38 14.74
CA THR A 154 0.16 -11.41 13.40
C THR A 154 1.10 -10.77 12.38
N LEU A 155 1.64 -9.59 12.69
CA LEU A 155 2.59 -8.89 11.82
C LEU A 155 3.88 -9.70 11.64
N SER A 156 4.46 -10.20 12.74
CA SER A 156 5.68 -11.01 12.70
C SER A 156 5.49 -12.27 11.86
N SER A 157 4.39 -13.01 12.07
CA SER A 157 4.06 -14.19 11.29
C SER A 157 3.89 -13.86 9.81
N PHE A 158 3.12 -12.81 9.50
CA PHE A 158 2.91 -12.38 8.12
C PHE A 158 4.21 -11.97 7.44
N LEU A 159 5.07 -11.16 8.07
CA LEU A 159 6.32 -10.68 7.50
C LEU A 159 7.36 -11.80 7.32
N ASN A 160 7.43 -12.75 8.26
CA ASN A 160 8.36 -13.88 8.20
C ASN A 160 7.93 -14.98 7.22
N ASN A 161 6.64 -15.07 6.88
CA ASN A 161 6.16 -16.01 5.87
C ASN A 161 6.63 -15.58 4.48
N ARG A 162 7.84 -15.94 4.08
CA ARG A 162 8.31 -15.73 2.70
C ARG A 162 7.41 -16.57 1.80
N LEU A 163 6.53 -15.92 1.04
CA LEU A 163 5.92 -16.61 -0.09
C LEU A 163 7.06 -17.12 -0.96
N LEU A 164 7.20 -18.44 -1.02
CA LEU A 164 7.78 -19.09 -2.18
C LEU A 164 6.89 -18.63 -3.33
N VAL A 165 7.32 -17.62 -4.08
CA VAL A 165 6.72 -17.23 -5.34
C VAL A 165 6.59 -18.52 -6.12
N GLN A 166 5.38 -19.10 -6.13
CA GLN A 166 5.14 -20.33 -6.83
C GLN A 166 5.42 -20.00 -8.28
N SER A 167 6.45 -20.63 -8.82
CA SER A 167 6.74 -20.74 -10.25
C SER A 167 5.53 -21.40 -10.94
N GLY A 168 4.44 -20.65 -11.05
CA GLY A 168 3.18 -21.05 -11.65
C GLY A 168 3.25 -21.15 -13.17
N HIS A 169 4.44 -21.10 -13.76
CA HIS A 169 4.66 -21.19 -15.20
C HIS A 169 5.04 -22.59 -15.71
N GLU A 170 5.05 -23.65 -14.88
CA GLU A 170 5.43 -25.00 -15.35
C GLU A 170 4.30 -26.03 -15.48
N LYS A 171 3.09 -25.78 -14.96
CA LYS A 171 2.06 -26.85 -14.94
C LYS A 171 1.30 -27.05 -16.26
N HIS A 172 1.48 -26.20 -17.27
CA HIS A 172 0.88 -26.43 -18.59
C HIS A 172 1.70 -27.32 -19.54
N ALA A 173 2.96 -27.66 -19.21
CA ALA A 173 3.80 -28.47 -20.09
C ALA A 173 3.59 -30.00 -19.93
N LYS A 174 3.07 -30.48 -18.79
CA LYS A 174 2.98 -31.93 -18.52
C LYS A 174 1.67 -32.61 -18.96
N SER A 175 0.68 -31.86 -19.43
CA SER A 175 -0.59 -32.44 -19.94
C SER A 175 -0.49 -32.96 -21.39
N LYS A 176 0.48 -32.48 -22.19
CA LYS A 176 0.60 -32.91 -23.61
C LYS A 176 1.44 -34.17 -23.85
N ALA A 177 2.10 -34.74 -22.83
CA ALA A 177 2.96 -35.91 -23.00
C ALA A 177 2.26 -37.27 -22.83
N LYS A 178 1.00 -37.32 -22.39
CA LYS A 178 0.28 -38.59 -22.12
C LYS A 178 -0.72 -39.04 -23.17
N ALA A 179 -0.89 -38.32 -24.28
CA ALA A 179 -1.90 -38.63 -25.29
C ALA A 179 -1.36 -39.30 -26.58
N LYS A 180 -0.18 -39.94 -26.56
CA LYS A 180 0.44 -40.52 -27.77
C LYS A 180 0.74 -42.02 -27.76
N THR A 181 0.20 -42.79 -26.81
CA THR A 181 0.52 -44.23 -26.72
C THR A 181 -0.73 -45.09 -26.54
N ALA A 182 -1.55 -45.21 -27.58
CA ALA A 182 -2.49 -46.34 -27.72
C ALA A 182 -3.11 -46.40 -29.13
N LYS A 183 -2.43 -47.02 -30.11
CA LYS A 183 -3.11 -47.78 -31.18
C LYS A 183 -2.16 -48.68 -32.02
N LYS A 184 -2.09 -49.96 -31.63
CA LYS A 184 -1.91 -51.18 -32.45
C LYS A 184 -2.03 -52.38 -31.47
N PRO A 185 -2.58 -53.56 -31.81
CA PRO A 185 -2.40 -54.32 -33.07
C PRO A 185 -3.72 -54.93 -33.65
N SER A 186 -3.78 -55.22 -34.96
CA SER A 186 -3.74 -56.56 -35.64
C SER A 186 -4.94 -57.46 -35.34
N ALA A 187 -5.51 -58.24 -36.27
CA ALA A 187 -5.34 -58.51 -37.70
C ALA A 187 -6.69 -59.08 -38.20
#